data_AF-A0ABD1XTJ6-F1
#
_entry.id   AF-A0ABD1XTJ6-F1
#
_cell.length_a   1.000
_cell.length_b   1.000
_cell.length_c   1.000
_cell.angle_alpha   90.00
_cell.angle_beta   90.00
_cell.angle_gamma   90.00
#
_symmetry.space_group_name_H-M   'P 1'
#
loop_
_entity.id
_entity.type
_entity.pdbx_description
1 polymer ?
#
loop_
_entity_poly.entity_id
_entity_poly.type
_entity_poly.pdbx_seq_one_letter_code
_entity_poly.pdbx_strand_id
1 'polypeptide(L)' 'MRSGFATIKQYYREGEFDSCKGKWVELFSCISLKTRPASEVEAVLKQREVSKEHIWQFRTQQEAADHWKEHFGHLEEE' A
#
# COMPACT_ATOMS: atom_id res chain seq x y z
N MET A 1 -11.79 -28.44 32.45
CA MET A 1 -10.80 -27.48 31.92
C MET A 1 -10.23 -28.04 30.62
N ARG A 2 -10.72 -27.61 29.46
CA ARG A 2 -10.06 -27.85 28.18
C ARG A 2 -9.33 -26.56 27.81
N SER A 3 -8.06 -26.51 28.20
CA SER A 3 -7.11 -25.56 27.65
C SER A 3 -6.93 -25.94 26.18
N GLY A 4 -7.44 -25.10 25.28
CA GLY A 4 -7.36 -25.28 23.85
C GLY A 4 -7.14 -23.91 23.25
N PHE A 5 -5.89 -23.48 23.23
CA PHE A 5 -5.44 -22.31 22.49
C PHE A 5 -6.00 -22.41 21.06
N ALA A 6 -6.98 -21.57 20.74
CA ALA A 6 -7.40 -21.33 19.37
C ALA A 6 -6.19 -20.73 18.66
N THR A 7 -5.42 -21.58 18.00
CA THR A 7 -4.25 -21.19 17.23
C THR A 7 -4.70 -20.29 16.08
N ILE A 8 -3.84 -19.35 15.72
CA ILE A 8 -3.82 -18.35 14.63
C ILE A 8 -4.21 -18.88 13.21
N LYS A 9 -4.78 -20.07 13.09
CA LYS A 9 -4.99 -20.78 11.82
C LYS A 9 -6.17 -20.28 10.98
N GLN A 10 -7.08 -19.46 11.51
CA GLN A 10 -8.15 -18.88 10.68
C GLN A 10 -7.72 -17.63 9.89
N TYR A 11 -6.56 -17.04 10.17
CA TYR A 11 -6.03 -15.90 9.40
C TYR A 11 -5.42 -16.30 8.04
N TYR A 12 -5.14 -17.58 7.82
CA TYR A 12 -4.42 -18.05 6.63
C TYR A 12 -5.33 -18.54 5.49
N ARG A 13 -6.66 -18.38 5.60
CA ARG A 13 -7.56 -18.92 4.58
C ARG A 13 -7.64 -18.05 3.33
N GLU A 14 -7.54 -16.72 3.44
CA GLU A 14 -7.77 -15.80 2.30
C GLU A 14 -7.00 -14.46 2.35
N GLY A 15 -5.78 -14.39 2.89
CA GLY A 15 -5.05 -13.11 2.89
C GLY A 15 -3.56 -13.19 3.18
N GLU A 16 -2.80 -12.29 2.56
CA GLU A 16 -1.41 -12.04 2.89
C GLU A 16 -1.29 -11.59 4.36
N PHE A 17 -0.32 -12.14 5.10
CA PHE A 17 -0.12 -11.80 6.51
C PHE A 17 0.44 -10.38 6.64
N ASP A 18 -0.43 -9.38 6.83
CA ASP A 18 0.00 -8.03 7.15
C ASP A 18 0.60 -8.00 8.56
N SER A 19 1.94 -7.93 8.60
CA SER A 19 2.71 -7.87 9.85
C SER A 19 2.72 -6.49 10.50
N CYS A 20 1.97 -5.51 9.96
CA CYS A 20 1.95 -4.11 10.36
C CYS A 20 3.34 -3.44 10.35
N LYS A 21 4.40 -4.10 9.86
CA LYS A 21 5.78 -3.59 9.89
C LYS A 21 5.90 -2.27 9.14
N GLY A 22 5.26 -2.15 7.98
CA GLY A 22 5.19 -0.91 7.22
C GLY A 22 4.53 0.22 8.02
N LYS A 23 3.40 -0.07 8.68
CA LYS A 23 2.68 0.89 9.53
C LYS A 23 3.49 1.34 10.73
N TRP A 24 4.28 0.46 11.34
CA TRP A 24 5.21 0.83 12.40
C TRP A 24 6.30 1.79 11.91
N VAL A 25 6.87 1.54 10.73
CA VAL A 25 7.86 2.43 10.12
C VAL A 25 7.26 3.80 9.82
N GLU A 26 6.05 3.87 9.27
CA GLU A 26 5.31 5.12 9.02
C GLU A 26 5.11 5.93 10.32
N LEU A 27 4.72 5.25 11.40
CA LEU A 27 4.51 5.87 12.71
C LEU A 27 5.80 6.48 13.28
N PHE A 28 6.89 5.71 13.32
CA PHE A 28 8.18 6.21 13.80
C PHE A 28 8.72 7.35 12.92
N SER A 29 8.52 7.26 11.60
CA SER A 29 8.85 8.34 10.67
C SER A 29 8.08 9.63 11.01
N CYS A 30 6.78 9.53 11.32
CA CYS A 30 5.97 10.69 11.70
C CYS A 30 6.42 11.31 13.02
N ILE A 31 6.68 10.49 14.03
CA ILE A 31 7.15 10.97 15.35
C ILE A 31 8.51 11.67 15.20
N SER A 32 9.46 11.07 14.47
CA SER A 32 10.78 11.67 14.23
C SER A 32 10.72 12.96 13.41
N LEU A 33 9.72 13.11 12.53
CA LEU A 33 9.52 14.35 11.78
C LEU A 33 9.02 15.47 12.70
N LYS A 34 8.15 15.17 13.68
CA LYS A 34 7.65 16.15 14.64
C LYS A 34 8.72 16.69 15.60
N THR A 35 9.81 15.96 15.80
CA THR A 35 10.91 16.39 16.68
C THR A 35 11.98 17.22 15.97
N ARG A 36 11.84 17.48 14.66
CA ARG A 36 12.80 18.24 13.87
C ARG A 36 12.46 19.74 13.79
N PRO A 37 13.45 20.60 13.51
CA PRO A 37 13.20 22.02 13.25
C PRO A 37 12.34 22.21 11.99
N ALA A 38 11.51 23.26 11.99
CA ALA A 38 10.50 23.51 10.95
C ALA A 38 11.09 23.58 9.52
N SER A 39 12.29 24.13 9.37
CA SER A 39 12.99 24.23 8.08
C SER A 39 13.32 22.87 7.46
N GLU A 40 13.71 21.88 8.28
CA GLU A 40 13.95 20.52 7.82
C GLU A 40 12.64 19.78 7.51
N VAL A 41 11.61 20.03 8.33
CA VAL A 41 10.29 19.42 8.13
C VAL A 41 9.69 19.83 6.79
N GLU A 42 9.77 21.12 6.43
CA GLU A 42 9.28 21.60 5.13
C GLU A 42 10.01 20.95 3.95
N ALA A 43 11.33 20.76 4.04
CA ALA A 43 12.10 20.11 2.99
C ALA A 43 11.68 18.64 2.80
N VAL A 44 11.50 17.90 3.91
CA VAL A 44 11.05 16.51 3.89
C VAL A 44 9.62 16.39 3.34
N LEU A 45 8.71 17.29 3.74
CA LEU A 45 7.34 17.29 3.24
C LEU A 45 7.28 17.61 1.74
N LYS A 46 8.05 18.59 1.25
CA LYS A 46 8.15 18.89 -0.19
C LYS A 46 8.66 17.70 -1.00
N GLN A 47 9.70 17.01 -0.53
CA GLN A 47 10.19 15.80 -1.20
C GLN A 47 9.14 14.69 -1.24
N ARG A 48 8.39 14.51 -0.15
CA ARG A 48 7.28 13.53 -0.11
C ARG A 48 6.20 13.86 -1.14
N GLU A 49 5.77 15.12 -1.22
CA GLU A 49 4.78 15.55 -2.22
C GLU A 49 5.27 15.35 -3.65
N VAL A 50 6.56 15.60 -3.94
CA VAL A 50 7.15 15.36 -5.26
C VAL A 50 7.24 13.86 -5.58
N SER A 51 7.51 13.02 -4.58
CA SER A 51 7.62 11.56 -4.75
C SER A 51 6.27 10.84 -4.81
N LYS A 52 5.17 11.51 -4.44
CA LYS A 52 3.84 10.92 -4.61
C LYS A 52 3.55 10.86 -6.09
N GLU A 53 3.49 9.65 -6.62
CA GLU A 53 2.91 9.45 -7.94
C GLU A 53 1.48 9.96 -7.92
N HIS A 54 1.15 10.78 -8.91
CA HIS A 54 -0.17 11.37 -9.03
C HIS A 54 -1.23 10.25 -9.03
N ILE A 55 -2.33 10.44 -8.28
CA ILE A 55 -3.42 9.43 -8.11
C ILE A 55 -3.90 8.90 -9.47
N TRP A 56 -3.86 9.75 -10.49
CA TRP A 56 -4.07 9.37 -11.88
C TRP A 56 -2.73 9.19 -12.58
N GLN A 57 -2.31 7.95 -12.76
CA GLN A 57 -1.30 7.60 -13.74
C GLN A 57 -2.00 7.32 -15.07
N PHE A 58 -1.69 8.12 -16.09
CA PHE A 58 -2.19 7.85 -17.43
C PHE A 58 -1.45 6.65 -18.01
N ARG A 59 -2.20 5.57 -18.27
CA ARG A 59 -1.69 4.43 -19.03
C ARG A 59 -1.51 4.84 -20.48
N THR A 60 -0.47 4.33 -21.11
CA THR A 60 -0.35 4.38 -22.57
C THR A 60 -1.49 3.58 -23.22
N GLN A 61 -1.76 3.82 -24.51
CA GLN A 61 -2.80 3.11 -25.24
C GLN A 61 -2.61 1.58 -25.19
N GLN A 62 -1.35 1.12 -25.23
CA GLN A 62 -0.99 -0.30 -25.14
C GLN A 62 -1.26 -0.86 -23.75
N GLU A 63 -0.76 -0.22 -22.69
CA GLU A 63 -0.98 -0.65 -21.30
C GLU A 63 -2.47 -0.65 -20.92
N ALA A 64 -3.25 0.29 -21.45
CA ALA A 64 -4.69 0.34 -21.25
C ALA A 64 -5.39 -0.85 -21.94
N ALA A 65 -4.98 -1.19 -23.17
CA ALA A 65 -5.54 -2.32 -23.91
C ALA A 65 -5.18 -3.67 -23.26
N ASP A 66 -3.92 -3.85 -22.84
CA ASP A 66 -3.47 -5.07 -22.16
C ASP A 66 -4.18 -5.26 -20.83
N HIS A 67 -4.28 -4.20 -20.01
CA HIS A 67 -5.03 -4.23 -18.76
C HIS A 67 -6.53 -4.49 -18.98
N TRP A 68 -7.13 -3.90 -20.03
CA TRP A 68 -8.52 -4.19 -20.35
C TRP A 68 -8.71 -5.67 -20.71
N LYS A 69 -7.84 -6.22 -21.56
CA LYS A 69 -7.88 -7.61 -21.98
C LYS A 69 -7.69 -8.59 -20.81
N GLU A 70 -6.77 -8.29 -19.88
CA GLU A 70 -6.56 -9.09 -18.67
C GLU A 70 -7.83 -9.17 -17.81
N HIS A 71 -8.51 -8.05 -17.61
CA HIS A 71 -9.66 -7.98 -16.71
C HIS A 71 -11.01 -8.32 -17.38
N PHE A 72 -11.16 -8.03 -18.66
CA PHE A 72 -12.43 -8.06 -19.39
C PHE A 72 -12.39 -8.89 -20.68
N GLY A 73 -11.27 -9.54 -21.01
CA GLY A 73 -11.17 -10.34 -22.24
C GLY A 73 -12.19 -11.48 -22.32
N HIS A 74 -12.66 -11.97 -21.17
CA HIS A 74 -13.75 -12.94 -21.09
C HIS A 74 -15.11 -12.43 -21.60
N LEU A 75 -15.28 -11.11 -21.75
CA LEU A 75 -16.48 -10.49 -22.31
C LEU A 75 -16.50 -10.48 -23.85
N GLU A 76 -15.38 -10.79 -24.50
CA GLU A 76 -15.25 -10.85 -25.97
C GLU A 76 -15.45 -12.28 -26.53
N GLU A 77 -15.65 -13.29 -25.67
CA GLU A 77 -15.84 -14.69 -26.07
C GLU A 77 -17.32 -15.09 -26.31
N GLU A 78 -18.23 -14.11 -26.47
CA GLU A 78 -19.65 -14.34 -26.85
C GLU A 78 -19.92 -14.18 -28.35
#